data_AF-A0A2K2DVB0-F1
#
_entry.id   AF-A0A2K2DVB0-F1
#
_cell.length_a   1.000
_cell.length_b   1.000
_cell.length_c   1.000
_cell.angle_alpha   90.00
_cell.angle_beta   90.00
_cell.angle_gamma   90.00
#
_symmetry.space_group_name_H-M   'P 1'
#
loop_
_entity.id
_entity.type
_entity.pdbx_description
1 polymer ?
#
loop_
_entity_poly.entity_id
_entity_poly.type
_entity_poly.pdbx_seq_one_letter_code
_entity_poly.pdbx_strand_id
1 'polypeptide(L)'
;DITNKYVPPRVNIFYCLGGITLACFLVQVATGFAMTFYYRPTVTEAFSSVQYIMTEANFGWLIRLVHRWSASMMVLMMILHVFRVYLTGGFKNPCELTWVTGVVLAVLTASFDVTGYSLPWDQIGYWAVKIVTGVSDAIPKEGIFSERVDRRDKETIKRSGEMKLVFSHLSR
;
A
#
# COMPACT_ATOMS: atom_id res chain seq x y z
N ASP A 1 30.92 -18.10 7.63
CA ASP A 1 31.78 -17.10 8.28
C ASP A 1 31.46 -15.71 7.73
N ILE A 2 30.96 -14.79 8.55
CA ILE A 2 30.52 -13.44 8.10
C ILE A 2 31.71 -12.53 7.78
N THR A 3 32.85 -12.81 8.38
CA THR A 3 34.12 -12.07 8.25
C THR A 3 34.79 -12.28 6.88
N ASN A 4 34.48 -13.37 6.18
CA ASN A 4 35.06 -13.70 4.88
C ASN A 4 34.34 -13.05 3.68
N LYS A 5 33.34 -12.19 3.91
CA LYS A 5 32.62 -11.49 2.84
C LYS A 5 33.36 -10.20 2.44
N TYR A 6 33.64 -10.04 1.15
CA TYR A 6 34.30 -8.86 0.60
C TYR A 6 33.33 -7.99 -0.19
N VAL A 7 33.59 -6.68 -0.21
CA VAL A 7 32.86 -5.70 -1.04
C VAL A 7 33.75 -5.30 -2.20
N PRO A 8 33.33 -5.51 -3.47
CA PRO A 8 34.16 -5.15 -4.61
C PRO A 8 34.24 -3.62 -4.77
N PRO A 9 35.38 -3.04 -5.21
CA PRO A 9 35.61 -1.58 -5.26
C PRO A 9 34.63 -0.78 -6.12
N ARG A 10 33.95 -1.45 -7.05
CA ARG A 10 32.92 -0.88 -7.94
C ARG A 10 31.59 -0.57 -7.25
N VAL A 11 31.42 -0.93 -5.98
CA VAL A 11 30.23 -0.61 -5.18
C VAL A 11 30.28 0.85 -4.77
N ASN A 12 29.26 1.61 -5.17
CA ASN A 12 29.09 3.02 -4.85
C ASN A 12 27.91 3.25 -3.89
N ILE A 13 27.67 4.51 -3.50
CA ILE A 13 26.59 4.89 -2.56
C ILE A 13 25.19 4.43 -2.99
N PHE A 14 24.92 4.32 -4.30
CA PHE A 14 23.62 3.86 -4.81
C PHE A 14 23.35 2.38 -4.50
N TYR A 15 24.36 1.63 -4.05
CA TYR A 15 24.14 0.28 -3.57
C TYR A 15 23.42 0.23 -2.21
N CYS A 16 23.49 1.31 -1.43
CA CYS A 16 22.84 1.43 -0.13
C CYS A 16 21.32 1.67 -0.22
N LEU A 17 20.78 2.08 -1.37
CA LEU A 17 19.36 2.42 -1.55
C LEU A 17 18.39 1.30 -1.11
N GLY A 18 18.74 0.04 -1.40
CA GLY A 18 17.95 -1.11 -0.94
C GLY A 18 17.96 -1.27 0.58
N GLY A 19 19.12 -1.04 1.21
CA GLY A 19 19.25 -1.05 2.67
C GLY A 19 18.51 0.11 3.34
N ILE A 20 18.51 1.30 2.73
CA ILE A 20 17.73 2.45 3.21
C ILE A 20 16.23 2.14 3.13
N THR A 21 15.77 1.50 2.05
CA THR A 21 14.36 1.07 1.92
C THR A 21 13.97 0.10 3.04
N LEU A 22 14.84 -0.86 3.38
CA LEU A 22 14.64 -1.77 4.51
C LEU A 22 14.60 -1.02 5.85
N ALA A 23 15.49 -0.04 6.05
CA ALA A 23 15.48 0.78 7.26
C ALA A 23 14.17 1.56 7.42
N CYS A 24 13.64 2.15 6.33
CA CYS A 24 12.33 2.80 6.34
C CYS A 24 11.21 1.81 6.69
N PHE A 25 11.26 0.58 6.16
CA PHE A 25 10.31 -0.48 6.52
C PHE A 25 10.35 -0.84 8.00
N LEU A 26 11.53 -0.95 8.62
CA LEU A 26 11.64 -1.22 10.05
C LEU A 26 11.04 -0.08 10.89
N VAL A 27 11.26 1.17 10.48
CA VAL A 27 10.60 2.34 11.10
C VAL A 27 9.08 2.26 10.95
N GLN A 28 8.58 1.82 9.79
CA GLN A 28 7.14 1.62 9.57
C GLN A 28 6.53 0.60 10.51
N VAL A 29 7.18 -0.56 10.65
CA VAL A 29 6.70 -1.62 11.55
C VAL A 29 6.68 -1.12 12.99
N ALA A 30 7.75 -0.46 13.46
CA ALA A 30 7.82 0.04 14.82
C ALA A 30 6.76 1.12 15.12
N THR A 31 6.64 2.12 14.25
CA THR A 31 5.69 3.23 14.44
C THR A 31 4.25 2.81 14.20
N GLY A 32 4.00 1.94 13.22
CA GLY A 32 2.68 1.38 12.95
C GLY A 32 2.19 0.53 14.11
N PHE A 33 3.04 -0.36 14.63
CA PHE A 33 2.75 -1.15 15.83
C PHE A 33 2.48 -0.27 17.06
N ALA A 34 3.20 0.83 17.25
CA ALA A 34 2.91 1.76 18.35
C ALA A 34 1.52 2.40 18.23
N MET A 35 1.05 2.69 17.01
CA MET A 35 -0.26 3.31 16.80
C MET A 35 -1.44 2.33 16.96
N THR A 36 -1.24 1.01 16.82
CA THR A 36 -2.33 0.04 17.00
C THR A 36 -2.85 0.00 18.44
N PHE A 37 -2.07 0.44 19.43
CA PHE A 37 -2.53 0.57 20.82
C PHE A 37 -3.59 1.66 21.02
N TYR A 38 -3.65 2.66 20.13
CA TYR A 38 -4.53 3.82 20.26
C TYR A 38 -5.60 3.89 19.15
N TYR A 39 -5.29 3.36 17.97
CA TYR A 39 -6.18 3.42 16.81
C TYR A 39 -7.38 2.49 16.97
N ARG A 40 -8.58 2.99 16.65
CA ARG A 40 -9.82 2.20 16.66
C ARG A 40 -10.37 2.04 15.25
N PRO A 41 -10.43 0.81 14.71
CA PRO A 41 -10.84 0.57 13.32
C PRO A 41 -12.38 0.52 13.17
N THR A 42 -13.09 1.55 13.61
CA THR A 42 -14.55 1.68 13.41
C THR A 42 -14.85 3.00 12.70
N VAL A 43 -15.82 3.01 11.77
CA VAL A 43 -16.12 4.20 10.94
C VAL A 43 -16.47 5.43 11.78
N THR A 44 -17.08 5.23 12.95
CA THR A 44 -17.46 6.29 13.88
C THR A 44 -16.32 6.81 14.75
N GLU A 45 -15.31 5.98 15.06
CA GLU A 45 -14.21 6.33 15.97
C GLU A 45 -12.84 6.44 15.28
N ALA A 46 -12.72 6.08 14.00
CA ALA A 46 -11.44 6.10 13.29
C ALA A 46 -10.81 7.50 13.29
N PHE A 47 -11.57 8.53 12.87
CA PHE A 47 -11.08 9.90 12.83
C PHE A 47 -10.77 10.44 14.23
N SER A 48 -11.65 10.20 15.21
CA SER A 48 -11.45 10.68 16.59
C SER A 48 -10.27 9.98 17.28
N SER A 49 -10.02 8.70 17.01
CA SER A 49 -8.84 7.99 17.51
C SER A 49 -7.53 8.53 16.93
N VAL A 50 -7.53 8.95 15.66
CA VAL A 50 -6.38 9.63 15.06
C VAL A 50 -6.16 11.02 15.65
N GLN A 51 -7.23 11.77 15.95
CA GLN A 51 -7.12 13.03 16.66
C GLN A 51 -6.52 12.85 18.06
N TYR A 52 -6.97 11.84 18.81
CA TYR A 52 -6.42 11.48 20.11
C TYR A 52 -4.90 11.21 20.05
N ILE A 53 -4.45 10.45 19.04
CA ILE A 53 -3.01 10.21 18.82
C ILE A 53 -2.25 11.51 18.58
N MET A 54 -2.86 12.48 17.91
CA MET A 54 -2.21 13.75 17.58
C MET A 54 -2.20 14.76 18.73
N THR A 55 -3.19 14.76 19.62
CA THR A 55 -3.36 15.81 20.64
C THR A 55 -3.11 15.32 22.07
N GLU A 56 -3.55 14.11 22.41
CA GLU A 56 -3.57 13.63 23.80
C GLU A 56 -2.47 12.59 24.09
N ALA A 57 -2.11 11.77 23.11
CA ALA A 57 -1.09 10.75 23.31
C ALA A 57 0.32 11.36 23.42
N ASN A 58 1.05 11.02 24.48
CA ASN A 58 2.45 11.45 24.67
C ASN A 58 3.30 11.01 23.47
N PHE A 59 3.92 11.98 22.79
CA PHE A 59 4.67 11.78 21.53
C PHE A 59 3.88 11.16 20.37
N GLY A 60 2.56 11.02 20.45
CA GLY A 60 1.76 10.41 19.39
C GLY A 60 1.81 11.20 18.07
N TRP A 61 1.85 12.53 18.15
CA TRP A 61 2.08 13.40 16.99
C TRP A 61 3.39 13.08 16.27
N LEU A 62 4.46 12.83 17.01
CA LEU A 62 5.78 12.51 16.46
C LEU A 62 5.75 11.15 15.78
N ILE A 63 5.19 10.13 16.45
CA ILE A 63 5.06 8.77 15.90
C ILE A 63 4.27 8.81 14.58
N ARG A 64 3.13 9.52 14.55
CA ARG A 64 2.31 9.63 13.35
C ARG A 64 3.01 10.38 12.21
N LEU A 65 3.74 11.46 12.52
CA LEU A 65 4.52 12.18 11.51
C LEU A 65 5.66 11.34 10.95
N VAL A 66 6.42 10.66 11.82
CA VAL A 66 7.50 9.76 11.41
C VAL A 66 6.95 8.62 10.55
N HIS A 67 5.82 8.03 10.92
CA HIS A 67 5.14 7.01 10.12
C HIS A 67 4.77 7.55 8.73
N ARG A 68 4.15 8.73 8.65
CA ARG A 68 3.76 9.33 7.37
C ARG A 68 4.97 9.66 6.48
N TRP A 69 5.99 10.31 7.03
CA TRP A 69 7.19 10.70 6.27
C TRP A 69 8.03 9.48 5.87
N SER A 70 8.15 8.49 6.74
CA SER A 70 8.86 7.24 6.43
C SER A 70 8.18 6.48 5.29
N ALA A 71 6.85 6.58 5.14
CA ALA A 71 6.11 5.88 4.08
C ALA A 71 6.47 6.46 2.72
N SER A 72 6.41 7.80 2.61
CA SER A 72 6.82 8.51 1.41
C SER A 72 8.30 8.29 1.07
N MET A 73 9.18 8.27 2.07
CA MET A 73 10.61 7.97 1.87
C MET A 73 10.84 6.51 1.45
N MET A 74 10.10 5.55 2.00
CA MET A 74 10.21 4.14 1.62
C MET A 74 9.89 3.96 0.12
N VAL A 75 8.79 4.55 -0.35
CA VAL A 75 8.40 4.47 -1.77
C VAL A 75 9.42 5.17 -2.67
N LEU A 76 9.90 6.36 -2.29
CA LEU A 76 10.93 7.09 -3.03
C LEU A 76 12.23 6.28 -3.15
N MET A 77 12.73 5.73 -2.04
CA MET A 77 13.97 4.94 -2.01
C MET A 77 13.82 3.62 -2.76
N MET A 78 12.64 2.99 -2.69
CA MET A 78 12.31 1.82 -3.49
C MET A 78 12.38 2.13 -4.99
N ILE A 79 11.79 3.24 -5.44
CA ILE A 79 11.85 3.67 -6.85
C ILE A 79 13.31 3.87 -7.28
N LEU A 80 14.10 4.60 -6.49
CA LEU A 80 15.53 4.81 -6.77
C LEU A 80 16.32 3.49 -6.78
N HIS A 81 15.98 2.55 -5.89
CA HIS A 81 16.59 1.23 -5.84
C HIS A 81 16.29 0.43 -7.11
N VAL A 82 15.04 0.42 -7.58
CA VAL A 82 14.63 -0.21 -8.84
C VAL A 82 15.38 0.41 -10.03
N PHE A 83 15.45 1.74 -10.11
CA PHE A 83 16.25 2.44 -11.13
C PHE A 83 17.71 1.99 -11.10
N ARG A 84 18.33 1.91 -9.91
CA ARG A 84 19.72 1.45 -9.79
C ARG A 84 19.90 0.01 -10.29
N VAL A 85 19.01 -0.90 -9.91
CA VAL A 85 19.09 -2.32 -10.32
C VAL A 85 18.95 -2.45 -11.84
N TYR A 86 18.04 -1.66 -12.44
CA TYR A 86 17.85 -1.62 -13.87
C TYR A 86 19.09 -1.08 -14.61
N LEU A 87 19.60 0.09 -14.20
CA LEU A 87 20.75 0.74 -14.84
C LEU A 87 22.06 -0.07 -14.69
N THR A 88 22.22 -0.79 -13.59
CA THR A 88 23.41 -1.64 -13.36
C THR A 88 23.28 -3.04 -13.95
N GLY A 89 22.15 -3.37 -14.58
CA GLY A 89 21.89 -4.68 -15.16
C GLY A 89 21.80 -5.82 -14.13
N GLY A 90 21.55 -5.48 -12.86
CA GLY A 90 21.55 -6.43 -11.74
C GLY A 90 20.38 -7.43 -11.75
N PHE A 91 19.43 -7.27 -12.67
CA PHE A 91 18.32 -8.19 -12.89
C PHE A 91 18.67 -9.35 -13.83
N LYS A 92 19.82 -9.31 -14.50
CA LYS A 92 20.27 -10.37 -15.41
C LYS A 92 20.68 -11.63 -14.64
N ASN A 93 20.66 -12.76 -15.34
CA ASN A 93 21.09 -14.07 -14.84
C ASN A 93 22.44 -13.98 -14.08
N PRO A 94 22.60 -14.55 -12.87
CA PRO A 94 21.73 -15.49 -12.14
C PRO A 94 20.72 -14.85 -11.17
N CYS A 95 20.56 -13.53 -11.17
CA CYS A 95 19.76 -12.80 -10.16
C CYS A 95 18.28 -12.59 -10.53
N GLU A 96 17.75 -13.37 -11.48
CA GLU A 96 16.38 -13.24 -11.99
C GLU A 96 15.33 -13.45 -10.89
N LEU A 97 15.55 -14.44 -10.00
CA LEU A 97 14.66 -14.66 -8.86
C LEU A 97 14.63 -13.48 -7.89
N THR A 98 15.77 -12.84 -7.65
CA THR A 98 15.85 -11.64 -6.79
C THR A 98 15.12 -10.45 -7.41
N TRP A 99 15.14 -10.34 -8.74
CA TRP A 99 14.36 -9.33 -9.44
C TRP A 99 12.86 -9.56 -9.31
N VAL A 100 12.39 -10.80 -9.53
CA VAL A 100 10.97 -11.15 -9.39
C VAL A 100 10.49 -10.91 -7.96
N THR A 101 11.26 -11.33 -6.94
CA THR A 101 10.90 -11.05 -5.54
C THR A 101 10.89 -9.55 -5.24
N GLY A 102 11.83 -8.77 -5.81
CA GLY A 102 11.83 -7.31 -5.70
C GLY A 102 10.57 -6.66 -6.29
N VAL A 103 10.10 -7.12 -7.44
CA VAL A 103 8.85 -6.64 -8.07
C VAL A 103 7.64 -6.97 -7.19
N VAL A 104 7.56 -8.19 -6.66
CA VAL A 104 6.48 -8.57 -5.73
C VAL A 104 6.50 -7.69 -4.48
N LEU A 105 7.66 -7.44 -3.89
CA LEU A 105 7.81 -6.54 -2.74
C LEU A 105 7.40 -5.10 -3.07
N ALA A 106 7.68 -4.63 -4.29
CA ALA A 106 7.25 -3.30 -4.71
C ALA A 106 5.72 -3.19 -4.81
N VAL A 107 5.05 -4.22 -5.35
CA VAL A 107 3.58 -4.28 -5.39
C VAL A 107 3.01 -4.35 -3.98
N LEU A 108 3.57 -5.17 -3.09
CA LEU A 108 3.13 -5.23 -1.69
C LEU A 108 3.29 -3.88 -0.98
N THR A 109 4.40 -3.19 -1.21
CA THR A 109 4.65 -1.85 -0.64
C THR A 109 3.61 -0.84 -1.12
N ALA A 110 3.27 -0.84 -2.42
CA ALA A 110 2.20 0.01 -2.95
C ALA A 110 0.83 -0.33 -2.35
N SER A 111 0.52 -1.61 -2.16
CA SER A 111 -0.72 -2.05 -1.50
C SER A 111 -0.80 -1.58 -0.04
N PHE A 112 0.31 -1.62 0.70
CA PHE A 112 0.38 -1.09 2.06
C PHE A 112 0.16 0.43 2.11
N ASP A 113 0.73 1.17 1.16
CA ASP A 113 0.56 2.64 1.07
C ASP A 113 -0.90 3.03 0.81
N VAL A 114 -1.55 2.38 -0.16
CA VAL A 114 -2.99 2.60 -0.46
C VAL A 114 -3.87 2.25 0.73
N THR A 115 -3.64 1.11 1.37
CA THR A 115 -4.43 0.70 2.54
C THR A 115 -4.21 1.67 3.69
N GLY A 116 -2.96 2.02 4.00
CA GLY A 116 -2.58 2.97 5.04
C GLY A 116 -3.20 4.36 4.87
N TYR A 117 -3.28 4.85 3.64
CA TYR A 117 -3.86 6.15 3.32
C TYR A 117 -5.35 6.26 3.71
N SER A 118 -6.06 5.13 3.74
CA SER A 118 -7.50 5.12 4.04
C SER A 118 -7.85 5.13 5.54
N LEU A 119 -6.91 4.75 6.42
CA LEU A 119 -7.16 4.54 7.85
C LEU A 119 -7.66 5.78 8.61
N PRO A 120 -7.17 7.02 8.37
CA PRO A 120 -7.67 8.18 9.09
C PRO A 120 -9.15 8.51 8.83
N TRP A 121 -9.74 7.92 7.78
CA TRP A 121 -11.13 8.12 7.37
C TRP A 121 -11.50 9.60 7.18
N ASP A 122 -10.56 10.41 6.74
CA ASP A 122 -10.79 11.79 6.32
C ASP A 122 -11.39 11.83 4.90
N GLN A 123 -11.86 13.01 4.46
CA GLN A 123 -12.47 13.13 3.13
C GLN A 123 -11.51 12.67 2.02
N ILE A 124 -10.22 12.96 2.15
CA ILE A 124 -9.23 12.65 1.12
C ILE A 124 -8.99 11.14 1.05
N GLY A 125 -8.81 10.46 2.20
CA GLY A 125 -8.71 9.01 2.27
C GLY A 125 -9.95 8.30 1.75
N TYR A 126 -11.14 8.76 2.12
CA TYR A 126 -12.41 8.19 1.65
C TYR A 126 -12.56 8.26 0.13
N TRP A 127 -12.34 9.44 -0.47
CA TRP A 127 -12.46 9.62 -1.92
C TRP A 127 -11.37 8.85 -2.68
N ALA A 128 -10.15 8.79 -2.15
CA ALA A 128 -9.08 7.99 -2.74
C ALA A 128 -9.45 6.51 -2.83
N VAL A 129 -10.00 5.91 -1.76
CA VAL A 129 -10.47 4.52 -1.78
C VAL A 129 -11.59 4.31 -2.78
N LYS A 130 -12.56 5.23 -2.85
CA LYS A 130 -13.66 5.16 -3.83
C LYS A 130 -13.16 5.17 -5.27
N ILE A 131 -12.14 5.97 -5.59
CA ILE A 131 -11.54 6.01 -6.92
C ILE A 131 -10.82 4.69 -7.22
N VAL A 132 -9.94 4.25 -6.31
CA VAL A 132 -9.14 3.02 -6.51
C VAL A 132 -10.02 1.79 -6.66
N THR A 133 -11.05 1.64 -5.82
CA THR A 133 -11.99 0.51 -5.91
C THR A 133 -12.83 0.56 -7.19
N GLY A 134 -13.19 1.76 -7.66
CA GLY A 134 -13.91 1.94 -8.92
C GLY A 134 -13.11 1.55 -10.18
N VAL A 135 -11.77 1.49 -10.13
CA VAL A 135 -10.95 1.04 -11.26
C VAL A 135 -11.27 -0.42 -11.63
N SER A 136 -11.62 -1.26 -10.66
CA SER A 136 -11.96 -2.66 -10.90
C SER A 136 -13.23 -2.85 -11.72
N ASP A 137 -14.17 -1.89 -11.68
CA ASP A 137 -15.40 -1.94 -12.45
C ASP A 137 -15.19 -1.56 -13.93
N ALA A 138 -14.07 -0.91 -14.26
CA ALA A 138 -13.69 -0.62 -15.63
C ALA A 138 -13.14 -1.85 -16.38
N ILE A 139 -12.75 -2.91 -15.65
CA ILE A 139 -12.32 -4.17 -16.25
C ILE A 139 -13.58 -4.86 -16.81
N PRO A 140 -13.67 -5.12 -18.12
CA PRO A 140 -14.80 -5.85 -18.68
C PRO A 140 -14.86 -7.23 -18.00
N LYS A 141 -15.91 -7.46 -17.20
CA LYS A 141 -16.13 -8.73 -16.49
C LYS A 141 -16.54 -9.87 -17.44
N GLU A 142 -16.62 -9.60 -18.74
CA GLU A 142 -17.19 -10.47 -19.76
C GLU A 142 -16.16 -10.72 -20.86
N GLY A 143 -15.45 -11.84 -20.75
CA GLY A 143 -14.43 -12.28 -21.70
C GLY A 143 -14.02 -13.77 -21.60
N ILE A 144 -14.65 -14.56 -20.73
CA ILE A 144 -14.62 -16.03 -20.82
C ILE A 144 -16.07 -16.49 -20.63
N PHE A 145 -16.68 -16.89 -21.74
CA PHE A 145 -18.01 -17.49 -21.86
C PHE A 145 -19.21 -16.54 -22.00
N SER A 146 -19.90 -16.73 -23.14
CA SER A 146 -21.25 -16.28 -23.46
C SER A 146 -21.42 -14.85 -23.99
N GLU A 147 -21.01 -14.73 -25.25
CA GLU A 147 -21.80 -13.99 -26.24
C GLU A 147 -23.31 -14.22 -26.02
N ARG A 148 -24.10 -13.14 -26.09
CA ARG A 148 -25.58 -13.13 -26.23
C ARG A 148 -26.42 -13.21 -24.95
N VAL A 149 -26.28 -12.22 -24.06
CA VAL A 149 -27.39 -11.82 -23.17
C VAL A 149 -27.81 -10.40 -23.55
N ASP A 150 -29.05 -10.31 -24.04
CA ASP A 150 -29.69 -9.13 -24.60
C ASP A 150 -29.69 -7.94 -23.63
N ARG A 151 -29.52 -6.74 -24.19
CA ARG A 151 -29.34 -5.46 -23.49
C ARG A 151 -30.58 -5.06 -22.67
N ARG A 152 -31.69 -5.78 -22.83
CA ARG A 152 -32.99 -5.54 -22.20
C ARG A 152 -33.09 -6.09 -20.77
N ASP A 153 -32.40 -7.18 -20.43
CA ASP A 153 -32.48 -7.79 -19.10
C ASP A 153 -31.57 -7.12 -18.05
N LYS A 154 -30.55 -6.38 -18.50
CA LYS A 154 -29.59 -5.71 -17.59
C LYS A 154 -30.22 -4.52 -16.83
N GLU A 155 -31.27 -3.87 -17.36
CA GLU A 155 -31.95 -2.76 -16.66
C GLU A 155 -32.90 -3.22 -15.54
N THR A 156 -33.60 -4.34 -15.75
CA THR A 156 -34.59 -4.89 -14.81
C THR A 156 -33.92 -5.47 -13.56
N ILE A 157 -32.75 -6.09 -13.72
CA ILE A 157 -31.96 -6.64 -12.61
C ILE A 157 -31.24 -5.54 -11.82
N LYS A 158 -30.77 -4.47 -12.49
CA LYS A 158 -30.12 -3.34 -11.83
C LYS A 158 -31.06 -2.62 -10.85
N ARG A 159 -32.33 -2.40 -11.21
CA ARG A 159 -33.32 -1.78 -10.31
C ARG A 159 -33.67 -2.62 -9.07
N SER A 160 -33.54 -3.94 -9.14
CA SER A 160 -33.83 -4.86 -8.04
C SER A 160 -32.65 -5.06 -7.07
N GLY A 161 -31.42 -5.05 -7.59
CA GLY A 161 -30.19 -5.29 -6.81
C GLY A 161 -29.64 -4.08 -6.05
N GLU A 162 -29.80 -2.86 -6.59
CA GLU A 162 -29.24 -1.63 -6.01
C GLU A 162 -29.84 -1.30 -4.63
N MET A 163 -31.04 -1.81 -4.30
CA MET A 163 -31.68 -1.55 -3.01
C MET A 163 -31.25 -2.52 -1.89
N LYS A 164 -30.62 -3.65 -2.22
CA LYS A 164 -30.21 -4.67 -1.22
C LYS A 164 -28.71 -4.65 -0.88
N LEU A 165 -27.85 -4.18 -1.78
CA LEU A 165 -26.40 -4.21 -1.57
C LEU A 165 -25.85 -3.02 -0.77
N VAL A 166 -26.59 -1.90 -0.68
CA VAL A 166 -26.17 -0.73 0.12
C VAL A 166 -26.37 -0.96 1.62
N PHE A 167 -27.27 -1.86 2.04
CA PHE A 167 -27.56 -2.11 3.45
C PHE A 167 -26.76 -3.25 4.10
N SER A 168 -26.19 -4.20 3.34
CA SER A 168 -25.60 -5.42 3.93
C SER A 168 -24.11 -5.35 4.26
N HIS A 169 -23.39 -4.33 3.80
CA HIS A 169 -21.93 -4.21 4.02
C HIS A 169 -21.50 -3.06 4.93
N LEU A 170 -22.45 -2.31 5.51
CA LEU A 170 -22.20 -1.23 6.47
C LEU A 170 -22.78 -1.50 7.87
N SER A 171 -23.33 -2.69 8.13
CA SER A 171 -23.90 -3.06 9.44
C SER A 171 -23.28 -4.32 10.06
N ARG A 172 -21.98 -4.56 9.87
CA ARG A 172 -21.20 -5.47 10.73
C ARG A 172 -19.84 -4.88 11.02
#